data_AF-A0A0C3M2X8-F1
#
_entry.id   AF-A0A0C3M2X8-F1
#
_cell.length_a   1.000
_cell.length_b   1.000
_cell.length_c   1.000
_cell.angle_alpha   90.00
_cell.angle_beta   90.00
_cell.angle_gamma   90.00
#
_symmetry.space_group_name_H-M   'P 1'
#
loop_
_entity.id
_entity.type
_entity.pdbx_description
1 polymer ?
#
loop_
_entity_poly.entity_id
_entity_poly.type
_entity_poly.pdbx_seq_one_letter_code
_entity_poly.pdbx_strand_id
1 'polypeptide(L)'
;MGVEDERHWALSLVTVPTLNSVDILCHALSDDSLTWVANCIPSIAPHITNFYIDIVPGPTQWLDLSRYSSLTALRLHGYYVVPRFWESLSSCQHLRRVVLHACRRIEERDGELGWRVDWVDFPALRTLKTRFGNPAVVFELVLRSRMPMLERLCWKAGCPQPWDCVAAHLKLYSRKLDSDMLSRPKWDNRDKLYYFGTSDLR
;
A
#
# COMPACT_ATOMS: atom_id res chain seq x y z
N MET A 1 -52.44 -3.27 19.83
CA MET A 1 -52.20 -2.98 18.40
C MET A 1 -51.01 -2.05 18.37
N GLY A 2 -49.76 -2.55 18.34
CA GLY A 2 -49.13 -3.08 17.12
C GLY A 2 -48.94 -1.89 16.18
N VAL A 3 -47.73 -1.32 16.03
CA VAL A 3 -46.63 -1.89 15.25
C VAL A 3 -45.28 -1.63 15.93
N GLU A 4 -44.51 -2.71 16.11
CA GLU A 4 -43.06 -2.70 16.29
C GLU A 4 -42.44 -2.08 15.03
N ASP A 5 -41.62 -1.04 15.17
CA ASP A 5 -40.71 -0.68 14.09
C ASP A 5 -39.28 -0.91 14.53
N GLU A 6 -38.58 -1.61 13.66
CA GLU A 6 -37.50 -2.52 13.97
C GLU A 6 -36.21 -1.76 14.24
N ARG A 7 -35.33 -2.41 15.01
CA ARG A 7 -33.96 -1.97 15.30
C ARG A 7 -33.19 -1.74 14.00
N HIS A 8 -33.22 -0.52 13.50
CA HIS A 8 -32.31 -0.09 12.44
C HIS A 8 -30.93 0.11 13.08
N TRP A 9 -30.05 -0.87 12.91
CA TRP A 9 -28.61 -0.72 13.16
C TRP A 9 -27.99 0.09 12.01
N ALA A 10 -28.59 1.25 11.70
CA ALA A 10 -28.04 2.17 10.72
C ALA A 10 -26.86 2.88 11.39
N LEU A 11 -25.63 2.48 11.05
CA LEU A 11 -24.45 3.29 11.29
C LEU A 11 -24.67 4.63 10.58
N SER A 12 -25.01 5.67 11.33
CA SER A 12 -25.02 7.04 10.82
C SER A 12 -23.59 7.44 10.50
N LEU A 13 -23.23 7.38 9.22
CA LEU A 13 -21.92 7.81 8.73
C LEU A 13 -21.91 9.33 8.65
N VAL A 14 -21.70 9.98 9.80
CA VAL A 14 -21.50 11.44 9.85
C VAL A 14 -20.16 11.76 9.19
N THR A 15 -20.16 12.62 8.18
CA THR A 15 -18.91 13.13 7.59
C THR A 15 -18.14 13.94 8.64
N VAL A 16 -16.86 13.64 8.80
CA VAL A 16 -15.90 14.32 9.67
C VAL A 16 -14.77 14.88 8.81
N PRO A 17 -14.93 16.04 8.14
CA PRO A 17 -13.93 16.59 7.22
C PRO A 17 -12.59 16.94 7.88
N THR A 18 -12.60 17.16 9.19
CA THR A 18 -11.41 17.46 9.99
C THR A 18 -10.56 16.22 10.27
N LEU A 19 -11.09 15.01 10.05
CA LEU A 19 -10.37 13.78 10.31
C LEU A 19 -9.30 13.57 9.24
N ASN A 20 -8.04 13.69 9.63
CA ASN A 20 -6.88 13.63 8.74
C ASN A 20 -6.12 12.29 8.80
N SER A 21 -6.40 11.48 9.82
CA SER A 21 -5.73 10.21 10.10
C SER A 21 -6.74 9.20 10.62
N VAL A 22 -6.68 7.98 10.11
CA VAL A 22 -7.47 6.85 10.61
C VAL A 22 -6.59 5.63 10.74
N ASP A 23 -6.63 5.03 11.91
CA ASP A 23 -5.95 3.78 12.24
C ASP A 23 -7.02 2.73 12.60
N ILE A 24 -7.21 1.74 11.74
CA ILE A 24 -8.16 0.63 11.98
C ILE A 24 -7.36 -0.58 12.47
N LEU A 25 -7.50 -0.86 13.76
CA LEU A 25 -6.94 -2.02 14.45
C LEU A 25 -8.10 -2.89 14.89
N CYS A 26 -8.43 -3.94 14.14
CA CYS A 26 -9.49 -4.85 14.56
C CYS A 26 -9.16 -6.29 14.21
N HIS A 27 -9.03 -7.13 15.23
CA HIS A 27 -8.83 -8.57 15.09
C HIS A 27 -10.14 -9.36 15.23
N ALA A 28 -11.26 -8.68 15.51
CA ALA A 28 -12.55 -9.30 15.83
C ALA A 28 -13.59 -9.20 14.69
N LEU A 29 -13.33 -8.36 13.68
CA LEU A 29 -14.19 -8.25 12.51
C LEU A 29 -13.80 -9.28 11.45
N SER A 30 -14.77 -9.81 10.71
CA SER A 30 -14.49 -10.57 9.50
C SER A 30 -13.82 -9.68 8.45
N ASP A 31 -13.02 -10.30 7.58
CA ASP A 31 -12.27 -9.60 6.53
C ASP A 31 -13.17 -8.74 5.64
N ASP A 32 -14.35 -9.24 5.28
CA ASP A 32 -15.36 -8.55 4.46
C ASP A 32 -15.80 -7.24 5.11
N SER A 33 -16.01 -7.30 6.43
CA SER A 33 -16.45 -6.14 7.20
C SER A 33 -15.36 -5.07 7.25
N LEU A 34 -14.09 -5.47 7.39
CA LEU A 34 -12.97 -4.54 7.41
C LEU A 34 -12.72 -3.88 6.05
N THR A 35 -12.75 -4.68 4.98
CA THR A 35 -12.62 -4.16 3.60
C THR A 35 -13.77 -3.19 3.28
N TRP A 36 -15.01 -3.53 3.68
CA TRP A 36 -16.15 -2.64 3.52
C TRP A 36 -16.00 -1.34 4.31
N VAL A 37 -15.66 -1.41 5.60
CA VAL A 37 -15.42 -0.22 6.44
C VAL A 37 -14.35 0.67 5.82
N ALA A 38 -13.24 0.09 5.38
CA ALA A 38 -12.17 0.82 4.71
C ALA A 38 -12.66 1.53 3.44
N ASN A 39 -13.48 0.89 2.62
CA ASN A 39 -14.04 1.52 1.42
C ASN A 39 -15.03 2.66 1.72
N CYS A 40 -15.60 2.71 2.93
CA CYS A 40 -16.48 3.80 3.38
C CYS A 40 -15.72 5.02 3.93
N ILE A 41 -14.47 4.87 4.38
CA ILE A 41 -13.70 5.96 5.02
C ILE A 41 -13.62 7.23 4.16
N PRO A 42 -13.41 7.20 2.83
CA PRO A 42 -13.37 8.43 2.03
C PRO A 42 -14.69 9.23 2.03
N SER A 43 -15.84 8.57 2.23
CA SER A 43 -17.13 9.28 2.39
C SER A 43 -17.26 9.94 3.76
N ILE A 44 -16.63 9.37 4.79
CA ILE A 44 -16.65 9.84 6.17
C ILE A 44 -15.59 10.95 6.35
N ALA A 45 -14.38 10.73 5.85
CA ALA A 45 -13.21 11.59 6.01
C ALA A 45 -12.60 11.90 4.64
N PRO A 46 -13.21 12.80 3.84
CA PRO A 46 -12.79 13.07 2.46
C PRO A 46 -11.38 13.68 2.34
N HIS A 47 -10.86 14.27 3.42
CA HIS A 47 -9.53 14.87 3.49
C HIS A 47 -8.53 14.01 4.25
N ILE A 48 -8.79 12.70 4.38
CA ILE A 48 -7.86 11.79 5.04
C ILE A 48 -6.50 11.78 4.32
N THR A 49 -5.45 12.02 5.11
CA THR A 49 -4.06 12.10 4.63
C THR A 49 -3.20 10.93 5.09
N ASN A 50 -3.59 10.27 6.18
CA ASN A 50 -2.91 9.11 6.74
C ASN A 50 -3.92 7.99 6.94
N PHE A 51 -3.66 6.83 6.36
CA PHE A 51 -4.51 5.67 6.53
C PHE A 51 -3.67 4.47 6.94
N TYR A 52 -4.02 3.90 8.09
CA TYR A 52 -3.48 2.64 8.55
C TYR A 52 -4.61 1.65 8.75
N ILE A 53 -4.40 0.43 8.28
CA ILE A 53 -5.33 -0.65 8.50
C ILE A 53 -4.59 -1.97 8.70
N ASP A 54 -4.97 -2.67 9.76
CA ASP A 54 -4.51 -3.99 10.11
C ASP A 54 -5.60 -5.01 9.78
N ILE A 55 -5.35 -5.87 8.79
CA ILE A 55 -6.31 -6.88 8.32
C ILE A 55 -5.58 -8.21 8.20
N VAL A 56 -6.28 -9.29 8.47
CA VAL A 56 -5.84 -10.64 8.12
C VAL A 56 -6.67 -11.12 6.92
N PRO A 57 -6.58 -10.50 5.73
CA PRO A 57 -7.59 -10.73 4.71
C PRO A 57 -7.55 -12.15 4.19
N GLY A 58 -8.70 -12.69 3.81
CA GLY A 58 -8.82 -13.81 2.89
C GLY A 58 -8.38 -13.47 1.46
N PRO A 59 -8.18 -14.49 0.60
CA PRO A 59 -7.58 -14.34 -0.72
C PRO A 59 -8.45 -13.65 -1.78
N THR A 60 -9.70 -13.29 -1.48
CA THR A 60 -10.68 -12.82 -2.47
C THR A 60 -10.99 -11.33 -2.39
N GLN A 61 -10.38 -10.60 -1.46
CA GLN A 61 -10.71 -9.20 -1.20
C GLN A 61 -9.53 -8.29 -1.45
N TRP A 62 -9.77 -7.20 -2.16
CA TRP A 62 -8.80 -6.14 -2.38
C TRP A 62 -9.42 -4.78 -2.06
N LEU A 63 -8.60 -3.90 -1.49
CA LEU A 63 -8.97 -2.57 -1.03
C LEU A 63 -8.88 -1.59 -2.19
N ASP A 64 -9.98 -0.92 -2.52
CA ASP A 64 -10.00 0.11 -3.55
C ASP A 64 -9.65 1.48 -2.94
N LEU A 65 -8.44 1.94 -3.26
CA LEU A 65 -7.93 3.21 -2.77
C LEU A 65 -8.21 4.39 -3.72
N SER A 66 -8.97 4.16 -4.81
CA SER A 66 -9.25 5.17 -5.84
C SER A 66 -9.90 6.45 -5.32
N ARG A 67 -10.62 6.35 -4.20
CA ARG A 67 -11.38 7.44 -3.58
C ARG A 67 -10.57 8.23 -2.55
N TYR A 68 -9.35 7.82 -2.23
CA TYR A 68 -8.48 8.44 -1.24
C TYR A 68 -7.62 9.55 -1.85
N SER A 69 -8.26 10.58 -2.41
CA SER A 69 -7.58 11.62 -3.22
C SER A 69 -6.55 12.46 -2.45
N SER A 70 -6.73 12.62 -1.13
CA SER A 70 -5.84 13.41 -0.27
C SER A 70 -4.75 12.58 0.42
N LEU A 71 -4.67 11.28 0.14
CA LEU A 71 -3.81 10.36 0.89
C LEU A 71 -2.33 10.65 0.63
N THR A 72 -1.58 10.80 1.72
CA THR A 72 -0.13 11.07 1.71
C THR A 72 0.67 9.91 2.29
N ALA A 73 0.08 9.13 3.21
CA ALA A 73 0.71 7.98 3.81
C ALA A 73 -0.28 6.82 3.95
N LEU A 74 0.14 5.65 3.46
CA LEU A 74 -0.57 4.39 3.62
C LEU A 74 0.29 3.42 4.42
N ARG A 75 -0.32 2.75 5.39
CA ARG A 75 0.25 1.57 6.04
C ARG A 75 -0.76 0.43 6.02
N LEU A 76 -0.32 -0.74 5.57
CA LEU A 76 -1.10 -1.97 5.59
C LEU A 76 -0.39 -3.02 6.42
N HIS A 77 -1.12 -3.78 7.22
CA HIS A 77 -0.61 -4.96 7.91
C HIS A 77 -1.43 -6.20 7.53
N GLY A 78 -0.73 -7.32 7.29
CA GLY A 78 -1.30 -8.63 7.01
C GLY A 78 -1.93 -8.78 5.63
N TYR A 79 -1.96 -7.72 4.82
CA TYR A 79 -2.80 -7.67 3.62
C TYR A 79 -2.33 -8.52 2.44
N TYR A 80 -3.27 -9.08 1.69
CA TYR A 80 -3.00 -9.68 0.39
C TYR A 80 -3.04 -8.62 -0.72
N VAL A 81 -1.94 -8.49 -1.45
CA VAL A 81 -1.79 -7.47 -2.49
C VAL A 81 -1.93 -8.11 -3.87
N VAL A 82 -2.83 -7.55 -4.67
CA VAL A 82 -3.09 -7.90 -6.07
C VAL A 82 -2.71 -6.74 -7.00
N PRO A 83 -2.47 -6.97 -8.30
CA PRO A 83 -2.28 -5.91 -9.28
C PRO A 83 -3.30 -4.75 -9.21
N ARG A 84 -4.59 -5.07 -9.07
CA ARG A 84 -5.68 -4.09 -8.93
C ARG A 84 -5.50 -3.10 -7.78
N PHE A 85 -4.94 -3.58 -6.67
CA PHE A 85 -4.65 -2.73 -5.53
C PHE A 85 -3.69 -1.61 -5.91
N TRP A 86 -2.62 -1.92 -6.66
CA TRP A 86 -1.63 -0.95 -7.09
C TRP A 86 -2.19 0.08 -8.08
N GLU A 87 -3.07 -0.37 -8.99
CA GLU A 87 -3.77 0.52 -9.91
C GLU A 87 -4.65 1.51 -9.15
N SER A 88 -5.45 1.03 -8.18
CA SER A 88 -6.27 1.93 -7.36
C SER A 88 -5.42 2.90 -6.54
N LEU A 89 -4.31 2.42 -5.97
CA LEU A 89 -3.38 3.25 -5.21
C LEU A 89 -2.70 4.31 -6.06
N SER A 90 -2.48 4.06 -7.35
CA SER A 90 -1.87 5.01 -8.27
C SER A 90 -2.72 6.25 -8.53
N SER A 91 -4.02 6.20 -8.22
CA SER A 91 -4.88 7.38 -8.24
C SER A 91 -4.51 8.42 -7.16
N CYS A 92 -3.86 8.00 -6.07
CA CYS A 92 -3.45 8.86 -4.96
C CYS A 92 -2.21 9.69 -5.34
N GLN A 93 -2.41 10.75 -6.13
CA GLN A 93 -1.32 11.59 -6.68
C GLN A 93 -0.45 12.27 -5.60
N HIS A 94 -0.95 12.38 -4.37
CA HIS A 94 -0.24 12.98 -3.24
C HIS A 94 0.46 11.96 -2.33
N LEU A 95 0.41 10.67 -2.67
CA LEU A 95 0.97 9.60 -1.86
C LEU A 95 2.49 9.70 -1.79
N ARG A 96 3.03 9.93 -0.60
CA ARG A 96 4.46 10.09 -0.32
C ARG A 96 5.07 8.85 0.32
N ARG A 97 4.27 8.08 1.06
CA ARG A 97 4.76 6.96 1.85
C ARG A 97 3.82 5.75 1.76
N VAL A 98 4.39 4.59 1.46
CA VAL A 98 3.71 3.30 1.51
C VAL A 98 4.52 2.35 2.40
N VAL A 99 3.87 1.77 3.39
CA VAL A 99 4.45 0.75 4.26
C VAL A 99 3.55 -0.49 4.25
N LEU A 100 4.06 -1.58 3.68
CA LEU A 100 3.44 -2.89 3.69
C LEU A 100 4.08 -3.75 4.77
N HIS A 101 3.30 -4.23 5.72
CA HIS A 101 3.75 -5.09 6.81
C HIS A 101 3.09 -6.45 6.70
N ALA A 102 3.85 -7.52 6.74
CA ALA A 102 3.36 -8.90 6.60
C ALA A 102 2.49 -9.15 5.35
N CYS A 103 2.57 -8.28 4.33
CA CYS A 103 1.76 -8.40 3.13
C CYS A 103 2.30 -9.51 2.20
N ARG A 104 1.37 -10.17 1.51
CA ARG A 104 1.68 -11.28 0.59
C ARG A 104 1.05 -11.03 -0.77
N ARG A 105 1.66 -11.56 -1.82
CA ARG A 105 1.04 -11.57 -3.15
C ARG A 105 -0.03 -12.65 -3.18
N ILE A 106 -1.22 -12.33 -3.69
CA ILE A 106 -2.15 -13.37 -4.15
C ILE A 106 -1.66 -13.84 -5.51
N GLU A 107 -1.40 -15.13 -5.64
CA GLU A 107 -1.20 -15.74 -6.95
C GLU A 107 -2.50 -15.66 -7.73
N GLU A 108 -2.44 -15.15 -8.96
CA GLU A 108 -3.60 -15.03 -9.85
C GLU A 108 -4.20 -16.42 -10.06
N ARG A 109 -5.30 -16.71 -9.39
CA ARG A 109 -6.22 -17.74 -9.83
C ARG A 109 -7.20 -17.05 -10.75
N ASP A 110 -7.15 -17.42 -12.03
CA ASP A 110 -8.16 -17.09 -13.04
C ASP A 110 -8.33 -15.59 -13.34
N GLY A 111 -7.49 -15.02 -14.22
CA GLY A 111 -7.78 -13.91 -15.16
C GLY A 111 -8.32 -12.54 -14.67
N GLU A 112 -8.93 -12.43 -13.49
CA GLU A 112 -9.74 -11.28 -13.07
C GLU A 112 -8.96 -10.28 -12.22
N LEU A 113 -7.89 -10.73 -11.55
CA LEU A 113 -7.09 -9.94 -10.61
C LEU A 113 -5.77 -9.40 -11.18
N GLY A 114 -5.47 -9.70 -12.46
CA GLY A 114 -4.26 -9.24 -13.16
C GLY A 114 -4.24 -7.74 -13.46
N TRP A 115 -3.09 -7.21 -13.90
CA TRP A 115 -2.94 -5.82 -14.36
C TRP A 115 -3.89 -5.53 -15.55
N ARG A 116 -4.62 -4.41 -15.52
CA ARG A 116 -5.37 -3.81 -16.65
C ARG A 116 -4.51 -2.83 -17.42
N VAL A 117 -3.50 -2.27 -16.77
CA VAL A 117 -2.61 -1.26 -17.37
C VAL A 117 -1.20 -1.78 -17.47
N ASP A 118 -0.46 -1.27 -18.45
CA ASP A 118 0.95 -1.63 -18.62
C ASP A 118 1.81 -1.05 -17.49
N TRP A 119 1.46 0.16 -17.03
CA TRP A 119 2.22 0.97 -16.08
C TRP A 119 1.32 1.78 -15.15
N VAL A 120 1.80 2.03 -13.93
CA VAL A 120 1.21 2.96 -12.97
C VAL A 120 2.20 4.05 -12.55
N ASP A 121 1.73 5.26 -12.30
CA ASP A 121 2.57 6.39 -11.93
C ASP A 121 2.36 6.79 -10.46
N PHE A 122 3.46 7.00 -9.74
CA PHE A 122 3.46 7.53 -8.37
C PHE A 122 4.33 8.80 -8.30
N PRO A 123 3.83 9.96 -8.75
CA PRO A 123 4.65 11.15 -8.95
C PRO A 123 5.21 11.74 -7.66
N ALA A 124 4.53 11.53 -6.51
CA ALA A 124 4.93 12.07 -5.22
C ALA A 124 5.57 11.04 -4.27
N LEU A 125 5.64 9.77 -4.65
CA LEU A 125 6.06 8.69 -3.75
C LEU A 125 7.55 8.79 -3.46
N ARG A 126 7.88 8.94 -2.18
CA ARG A 126 9.26 9.07 -1.69
C ARG A 126 9.76 7.83 -0.97
N THR A 127 8.86 7.13 -0.28
CA THR A 127 9.23 5.95 0.51
C THR A 127 8.29 4.79 0.23
N LEU A 128 8.87 3.68 -0.22
CA LEU A 128 8.19 2.40 -0.37
C LEU A 128 8.89 1.35 0.50
N LYS A 129 8.15 0.73 1.40
CA LYS A 129 8.71 -0.19 2.38
C LYS A 129 7.87 -1.46 2.49
N THR A 130 8.52 -2.61 2.41
CA THR A 130 7.95 -3.90 2.81
C THR A 130 8.68 -4.48 4.02
N ARG A 131 7.92 -4.87 5.04
CA ARG A 131 8.40 -5.48 6.28
C ARG A 131 7.71 -6.82 6.45
N PHE A 132 8.45 -7.86 6.85
CA PHE A 132 7.91 -9.19 7.19
C PHE A 132 6.97 -9.85 6.15
N GLY A 133 7.03 -9.44 4.88
CA GLY A 133 6.19 -9.95 3.78
C GLY A 133 6.99 -10.56 2.62
N ASN A 134 6.30 -10.92 1.54
CA ASN A 134 6.93 -11.38 0.30
C ASN A 134 7.45 -10.17 -0.49
N PRO A 135 8.77 -10.02 -0.72
CA PRO A 135 9.29 -8.84 -1.39
C PRO A 135 8.95 -8.81 -2.89
N ALA A 136 8.52 -9.92 -3.49
CA ALA A 136 7.98 -9.96 -4.86
C ALA A 136 6.80 -8.99 -5.06
N VAL A 137 5.99 -8.77 -4.00
CA VAL A 137 4.90 -7.78 -3.99
C VAL A 137 5.39 -6.39 -4.38
N VAL A 138 6.59 -6.03 -3.90
CA VAL A 138 7.20 -4.72 -4.16
C VAL A 138 7.96 -4.70 -5.48
N PHE A 139 8.68 -5.77 -5.85
CA PHE A 139 9.45 -5.76 -7.11
C PHE A 139 8.58 -5.79 -8.34
N GLU A 140 7.47 -6.52 -8.30
CA GLU A 140 6.49 -6.48 -9.39
C GLU A 140 5.95 -5.07 -9.58
N LEU A 141 5.57 -4.39 -8.50
CA LEU A 141 5.18 -2.98 -8.56
C LEU A 141 6.29 -2.13 -9.15
N VAL A 142 7.52 -2.25 -8.66
CA VAL A 142 8.66 -1.45 -9.13
C VAL A 142 8.81 -1.62 -10.64
N LEU A 143 8.82 -2.84 -11.15
CA LEU A 143 8.95 -3.15 -12.57
C LEU A 143 7.74 -2.72 -13.42
N ARG A 144 6.63 -2.30 -12.79
CA ARG A 144 5.38 -1.83 -13.43
C ARG A 144 5.06 -0.38 -13.11
N SER A 145 6.00 0.39 -12.57
CA SER A 145 5.72 1.74 -12.12
C SER A 145 6.79 2.76 -12.43
N ARG A 146 6.40 4.04 -12.43
CA ARG A 146 7.33 5.17 -12.42
C ARG A 146 7.20 5.91 -11.11
N MET A 147 8.34 6.10 -10.44
CA MET A 147 8.41 6.75 -9.13
C MET A 147 9.53 7.80 -9.13
N PRO A 148 9.35 8.93 -9.84
CA PRO A 148 10.43 9.91 -10.08
C PRO A 148 10.98 10.55 -8.81
N MET A 149 10.17 10.61 -7.76
CA MET A 149 10.52 11.20 -6.46
C MET A 149 10.92 10.16 -5.42
N LEU A 150 11.09 8.90 -5.80
CA LEU A 150 11.44 7.83 -4.85
C LEU A 150 12.83 8.08 -4.27
N GLU A 151 12.89 8.24 -2.96
CA GLU A 151 14.12 8.49 -2.18
C GLU A 151 14.55 7.25 -1.42
N ARG A 152 13.60 6.32 -1.16
CA ARG A 152 13.85 5.13 -0.35
C ARG A 152 12.97 3.94 -0.74
N LEU A 153 13.61 2.82 -1.05
CA LEU A 153 12.99 1.51 -1.23
C LEU A 153 13.56 0.53 -0.19
N CYS A 154 12.72 -0.09 0.63
CA CYS A 154 13.16 -1.03 1.67
C CYS A 154 12.42 -2.37 1.60
N TRP A 155 13.13 -3.48 1.83
CA TRP A 155 12.57 -4.83 1.88
C TRP A 155 13.30 -5.74 2.86
N LYS A 156 12.70 -6.87 3.27
CA LYS A 156 13.33 -7.81 4.21
C LYS A 156 14.38 -8.69 3.53
N ALA A 157 15.43 -9.07 4.28
CA ALA A 157 16.42 -10.07 3.85
C ALA A 157 15.81 -11.46 3.60
N GLY A 158 16.44 -12.21 2.69
CA GLY A 158 16.19 -13.64 2.51
C GLY A 158 15.59 -14.07 1.17
N CYS A 159 15.50 -13.18 0.17
CA CYS A 159 15.05 -13.56 -1.17
C CYS A 159 16.19 -13.48 -2.19
N PRO A 160 16.47 -14.56 -2.93
CA PRO A 160 17.29 -14.50 -4.15
C PRO A 160 16.36 -14.14 -5.32
N GLN A 161 16.34 -12.87 -5.73
CA GLN A 161 15.46 -12.36 -6.80
C GLN A 161 16.20 -11.26 -7.61
N PRO A 162 15.76 -10.93 -8.84
CA PRO A 162 16.63 -10.32 -9.85
C PRO A 162 16.87 -8.82 -9.58
N TRP A 163 17.81 -8.51 -8.69
CA TRP A 163 18.13 -7.13 -8.30
C TRP A 163 18.56 -6.27 -9.47
N ASP A 164 19.17 -6.86 -10.50
CA ASP A 164 19.68 -6.12 -11.64
C ASP A 164 18.57 -5.48 -12.46
N CYS A 165 17.45 -6.18 -12.70
CA CYS A 165 16.34 -5.59 -13.47
C CYS A 165 15.60 -4.53 -12.65
N VAL A 166 15.39 -4.76 -11.35
CA VAL A 166 14.82 -3.78 -10.43
C VAL A 166 15.71 -2.53 -10.36
N ALA A 167 17.02 -2.71 -10.19
CA ALA A 167 17.98 -1.62 -10.13
C ALA A 167 18.06 -0.83 -11.45
N ALA A 168 18.09 -1.52 -12.60
CA ALA A 168 18.06 -0.90 -13.91
C ALA A 168 16.77 -0.06 -14.10
N HIS A 169 15.62 -0.60 -13.69
CA HIS A 169 14.35 0.12 -13.75
C HIS A 169 14.34 1.36 -12.86
N LEU A 170 14.81 1.23 -11.62
CA LEU A 170 14.93 2.36 -10.68
C LEU A 170 15.91 3.44 -11.19
N LYS A 171 17.01 3.06 -11.85
CA LYS A 171 17.92 4.03 -12.49
C LYS A 171 17.23 4.88 -13.55
N LEU A 172 16.30 4.30 -14.30
CA LEU A 172 15.57 5.01 -15.36
C LEU A 172 14.49 5.94 -14.79
N TYR A 173 13.72 5.46 -13.80
CA TYR A 173 12.47 6.08 -13.38
C TYR A 173 12.46 6.64 -11.94
N SER A 174 13.56 6.51 -11.19
CA SER A 174 13.67 6.94 -9.79
C SER A 174 15.00 7.64 -9.52
N ARG A 175 15.26 8.73 -10.23
CA ARG A 175 16.56 9.46 -10.22
C ARG A 175 16.99 10.03 -8.86
N LYS A 176 16.09 10.09 -7.88
CA LYS A 176 16.38 10.50 -6.50
C LYS A 176 17.01 9.37 -5.67
N LEU A 177 16.91 8.12 -6.11
CA LEU A 177 17.72 7.03 -5.59
C LEU A 177 19.12 7.18 -6.16
N ASP A 178 20.10 7.40 -5.28
CA ASP A 178 21.52 7.46 -5.63
C ASP A 178 21.92 6.24 -6.49
N SER A 179 22.41 6.49 -7.70
CA SER A 179 22.78 5.46 -8.68
C SER A 179 23.88 4.54 -8.19
N ASP A 180 24.76 5.04 -7.32
CA ASP A 180 25.85 4.27 -6.73
C ASP A 180 25.30 3.30 -5.68
N MET A 181 24.20 3.69 -5.02
CA MET A 181 23.47 2.84 -4.08
C MET A 181 22.64 1.75 -4.76
N LEU A 182 22.28 1.92 -6.03
CA LEU A 182 21.56 0.91 -6.82
C LEU A 182 22.49 -0.24 -7.29
N SER A 183 23.80 -0.15 -7.05
CA SER A 183 24.75 -1.23 -7.36
C SER A 183 24.72 -2.36 -6.32
N ARG A 184 24.43 -2.04 -5.04
CA ARG A 184 24.32 -3.01 -3.95
C ARG A 184 23.35 -2.49 -2.88
N PRO A 185 22.30 -3.25 -2.51
CA PRO A 185 21.42 -2.84 -1.43
C PRO A 185 22.19 -2.78 -0.11
N LYS A 186 21.95 -1.74 0.69
CA LYS A 186 22.52 -1.60 2.04
C LYS A 186 21.67 -2.36 3.05
N TRP A 187 22.31 -2.89 4.09
CA TRP A 187 21.64 -3.55 5.21
C TRP A 187 21.43 -2.59 6.37
N ASP A 188 20.19 -2.44 6.83
CA ASP A 188 19.83 -1.76 8.06
C ASP A 188 19.69 -2.77 9.20
N ASN A 189 20.65 -2.74 10.13
CA ASN A 189 20.67 -3.61 11.31
C ASN A 189 19.50 -3.38 12.28
N ARG A 190 18.93 -2.17 12.33
CA ARG A 190 17.86 -1.84 13.29
C ARG A 190 16.55 -2.49 12.89
N ASP A 191 16.19 -2.32 11.63
CA ASP A 191 14.94 -2.83 11.07
C ASP A 191 15.08 -4.22 10.44
N LYS A 192 16.32 -4.74 10.32
CA LYS A 192 16.65 -5.98 9.61
C LYS A 192 16.13 -5.97 8.17
N LEU A 193 16.41 -4.88 7.44
CA LEU A 193 15.96 -4.65 6.07
C LEU A 193 17.12 -4.33 5.13
N TYR A 194 16.99 -4.75 3.88
CA TYR A 194 17.76 -4.18 2.78
C TYR A 194 17.10 -2.91 2.26
N TYR A 195 17.89 -1.98 1.73
CA TYR A 195 17.37 -0.78 1.11
C TYR A 195 18.23 -0.21 -0.02
N PHE A 196 17.55 0.50 -0.92
CA PHE A 196 18.12 1.51 -1.81
C PHE A 196 17.67 2.90 -1.35
N GLY A 197 18.57 3.88 -1.34
CA GLY A 197 18.28 5.26 -0.91
C GLY A 197 19.19 5.76 0.20
N THR A 198 19.18 7.07 0.48
CA THR A 198 20.10 7.66 1.46
C THR A 198 19.85 7.10 2.87
N SER A 199 20.93 6.78 3.59
CA SER A 199 20.90 6.37 5.01
C SER A 199 20.42 7.49 5.94
N ASP A 200 20.44 8.72 5.44
CA ASP A 200 20.05 9.91 6.19
C ASP A 200 18.53 10.01 6.20
N LEU A 201 17.93 9.50 7.27
CA LEU A 201 16.75 10.07 7.94
C LEU A 201 16.67 9.39 9.32
N ARG A 202 17.18 10.11 10.33
CA ARG A 202 16.52 10.16 11.63
C ARG A 202 15.16 10.84 11.46
#